data_AF-A0A940DWJ2-F1
#
_entry.id   AF-A0A940DWJ2-F1
#
_cell.length_a   1.000
_cell.length_b   1.000
_cell.length_c   1.000
_cell.angle_alpha   90.00
_cell.angle_beta   90.00
_cell.angle_gamma   90.00
#
_symmetry.space_group_name_H-M   'P 1'
#
loop_
_entity.id
_entity.type
_entity.pdbx_description
1 polymer ?
#
loop_
_entity_poly.entity_id
_entity_poly.type
_entity_poly.pdbx_seq_one_letter_code
_entity_poly.pdbx_strand_id
1 'polypeptide(L)'
;MKKTITYHKPPLNLEIQQKLTKWLVELQNTRNINVETIISVPFLANAGETQAYLLTAEQDGKWTAVAVVTDILQNGHIEVGFGCENAEAGSFLIEAVLSQYLSHKPKSISFVLDQKAVLEKELLLHTGAHYQMSEAQMKLENIALLSAVDEIKLHAYQETDYYHVLSILMKSFGDTEEDAAAVIHLSLDDPKRTFYTIRASGVIVGTINLIRAEQAMVTALAIHPEWQHQGIGSQALTKALRMLLEEGYTSVYLDVEIENEKALHVYERVGFQVLHVFDFYRIDPS
;
A
#
# COMPACT_ATOMS: atom_id res chain seq x y z
N MET A 1 5.77 27.59 24.53
CA MET A 1 5.94 26.12 24.73
C MET A 1 6.93 25.62 23.70
N LYS A 2 7.79 24.66 24.05
CA LYS A 2 8.85 24.18 23.15
C LYS A 2 8.30 23.05 22.30
N LYS A 3 8.14 23.27 21.00
CA LYS A 3 7.83 22.23 20.03
C LYS A 3 9.12 21.65 19.46
N THR A 4 9.15 20.35 19.22
CA THR A 4 10.30 19.67 18.63
C THR A 4 9.86 18.63 17.62
N ILE A 5 10.66 18.44 16.57
CA ILE A 5 10.54 17.32 15.63
C ILE A 5 11.62 16.30 15.96
N THR A 6 11.24 15.04 16.10
CA THR A 6 12.18 13.92 16.29
C THR A 6 12.04 12.93 15.15
N TYR A 7 13.18 12.48 14.63
CA TYR A 7 13.30 11.49 13.56
C TYR A 7 13.71 10.15 14.15
N HIS A 8 12.96 9.10 13.82
CA HIS A 8 13.26 7.74 14.22
C HIS A 8 13.52 6.91 12.98
N LYS A 9 14.69 6.27 12.93
CA LYS A 9 15.07 5.38 11.83
C LYS A 9 14.58 3.96 12.14
N PRO A 10 13.87 3.31 11.20
CA PRO A 10 13.62 1.87 11.24
C PRO A 10 14.91 1.05 11.18
N PRO A 11 14.94 -0.18 11.72
CA PRO A 11 13.84 -0.82 12.46
C PRO A 11 13.61 -0.16 13.82
N LEU A 12 12.35 0.17 14.13
CA LEU A 12 12.01 0.85 15.38
C LEU A 12 12.25 -0.08 16.57
N ASN A 13 12.76 0.45 17.69
CA ASN A 13 12.87 -0.32 18.93
C ASN A 13 11.50 -0.55 19.58
N LEU A 14 11.42 -1.50 20.51
CA LEU A 14 10.16 -1.91 21.14
C LEU A 14 9.46 -0.75 21.91
N GLU A 15 10.23 0.16 22.51
CA GLU A 15 9.67 1.31 23.23
C GLU A 15 8.93 2.26 22.28
N ILE A 16 9.56 2.61 21.15
CA ILE A 16 8.95 3.47 20.13
C ILE A 16 7.74 2.77 19.50
N GLN A 17 7.84 1.47 19.20
CA GLN A 17 6.72 0.68 18.68
C GLN A 17 5.51 0.75 19.62
N GLN A 18 5.71 0.49 20.92
CA GLN A 18 4.62 0.55 21.91
C GLN A 18 4.02 1.94 22.04
N LYS A 19 4.86 2.98 22.06
CA LYS A 19 4.42 4.37 22.11
C LYS A 19 3.60 4.74 20.88
N LEU A 20 4.05 4.33 19.70
CA LEU A 20 3.37 4.56 18.42
C LEU A 20 2.02 3.84 18.38
N THR A 21 1.97 2.54 18.70
CA THR A 21 0.71 1.78 18.74
C THR A 21 -0.31 2.44 19.66
N LYS A 22 0.11 2.83 20.87
CA LYS A 22 -0.78 3.51 21.81
C LYS A 22 -1.31 4.84 21.25
N TRP A 23 -0.43 5.65 20.68
CA TRP A 23 -0.80 6.94 20.11
C TRP A 23 -1.77 6.80 18.93
N LEU A 24 -1.53 5.84 18.01
CA LEU A 24 -2.42 5.55 16.89
C LEU A 24 -3.80 5.13 17.40
N VAL A 25 -3.89 4.19 18.34
CA VAL A 25 -5.17 3.76 18.92
C VAL A 25 -5.94 4.93 19.57
N GLU A 26 -5.25 5.79 20.32
CA GLU A 26 -5.87 6.98 20.93
C GLU A 26 -6.39 7.96 19.88
N LEU A 27 -5.62 8.23 18.82
CA LEU A 27 -6.03 9.12 17.74
C LEU A 27 -7.24 8.55 16.99
N GLN A 28 -7.18 7.29 16.58
CA GLN A 28 -8.26 6.61 15.85
C GLN A 28 -9.57 6.64 16.64
N ASN A 29 -9.53 6.32 17.94
CA ASN A 29 -10.71 6.34 18.80
C ASN A 29 -11.28 7.76 18.98
N THR A 30 -10.42 8.77 19.07
CA THR A 30 -10.83 10.16 19.28
C THR A 30 -11.40 10.78 18.01
N ARG A 31 -10.82 10.44 16.86
CA ARG A 31 -11.08 11.09 15.57
C ARG A 31 -11.95 10.28 14.61
N ASN A 32 -12.15 8.99 14.88
CA ASN A 32 -12.85 8.04 14.01
C ASN A 32 -12.26 7.99 12.58
N ILE A 33 -10.93 7.90 12.50
CA ILE A 33 -10.14 7.76 11.27
C ILE A 33 -9.28 6.49 11.37
N ASN A 34 -8.91 5.89 10.24
CA ASN A 34 -7.93 4.82 10.16
C ASN A 34 -6.55 5.41 9.81
N VAL A 35 -5.68 5.49 10.81
CA VAL A 35 -4.26 5.85 10.61
C VAL A 35 -3.33 4.66 10.75
N GLU A 36 -3.80 3.52 11.27
CA GLU A 36 -2.98 2.32 11.47
C GLU A 36 -2.63 1.61 10.16
N THR A 37 -3.54 1.61 9.18
CA THR A 37 -3.27 1.06 7.85
C THR A 37 -2.22 1.89 7.13
N ILE A 38 -2.23 3.20 7.35
CA ILE A 38 -1.31 4.17 6.74
C ILE A 38 0.04 4.19 7.46
N ILE A 39 0.04 4.14 8.79
CA ILE A 39 1.22 4.18 9.66
C ILE A 39 1.41 2.79 10.31
N SER A 40 1.91 1.85 9.51
CA SER A 40 2.05 0.45 9.91
C SER A 40 3.24 0.23 10.86
N VAL A 41 2.94 -0.05 12.14
CA VAL A 41 3.96 -0.42 13.14
C VAL A 41 4.70 -1.71 12.76
N PRO A 42 4.04 -2.79 12.30
CA PRO A 42 4.75 -4.00 11.86
C PRO A 42 5.72 -3.74 10.71
N PHE A 43 5.36 -2.86 9.77
CA PHE A 43 6.26 -2.43 8.70
C PHE A 43 7.48 -1.69 9.28
N LEU A 44 7.26 -0.67 10.11
CA LEU A 44 8.34 0.14 10.69
C LEU A 44 9.25 -0.62 11.67
N ALA A 45 8.76 -1.70 12.25
CA ALA A 45 9.56 -2.60 13.08
C ALA A 45 10.59 -3.40 12.26
N ASN A 46 10.39 -3.55 10.95
CA ASN A 46 11.20 -4.42 10.08
C ASN A 46 11.78 -3.70 8.86
N ALA A 47 11.29 -2.51 8.51
CA ALA A 47 11.74 -1.76 7.35
C ALA A 47 13.24 -1.40 7.43
N GLY A 48 13.91 -1.42 6.28
CA GLY A 48 15.30 -0.98 6.17
C GLY A 48 15.44 0.52 6.36
N GLU A 49 16.62 0.97 6.81
CA GLU A 49 16.92 2.39 7.07
C GLU A 49 16.73 3.32 5.85
N THR A 50 16.76 2.77 4.63
CA THR A 50 16.57 3.53 3.39
C THR A 50 15.13 3.52 2.88
N GLN A 51 14.26 2.67 3.44
CA GLN A 51 12.90 2.45 2.93
C GLN A 51 11.86 3.32 3.62
N ALA A 52 12.10 3.68 4.89
CA ALA A 52 11.11 4.39 5.70
C ALA A 52 11.73 5.25 6.80
N TYR A 53 11.01 6.28 7.23
CA TYR A 53 11.33 7.11 8.39
C TYR A 53 10.06 7.44 9.17
N LEU A 54 10.17 7.48 10.50
CA LEU A 54 9.10 7.99 11.36
C LEU A 54 9.48 9.38 11.88
N LEU A 55 8.62 10.37 11.61
CA LEU A 55 8.74 11.72 12.16
C LEU A 55 7.66 11.94 13.21
N THR A 56 8.05 12.57 14.32
CA THR A 56 7.14 12.85 15.43
C THR A 56 7.25 14.30 15.82
N ALA A 57 6.11 14.99 15.90
CA ALA A 57 6.00 16.31 16.51
C ALA A 57 5.67 16.14 17.98
N GLU A 58 6.44 16.80 18.83
CA GLU A 58 6.26 16.76 20.28
C GLU A 58 6.01 18.15 20.86
N GLN A 59 5.09 18.22 21.82
CA GLN A 59 4.84 19.39 22.65
C GLN A 59 4.78 18.95 24.11
N ASP A 60 5.65 19.55 24.93
CA ASP A 60 5.77 19.25 26.37
C ASP A 60 5.94 17.75 26.68
N GLY A 61 6.72 17.05 25.84
CA GLY A 61 7.04 15.62 25.99
C GLY A 61 5.94 14.66 25.48
N LYS A 62 4.83 15.18 24.94
CA LYS A 62 3.75 14.39 24.34
C LYS A 62 3.80 14.48 22.81
N TRP A 63 3.57 13.36 22.13
CA TRP A 63 3.39 13.33 20.67
C TRP A 63 2.06 13.98 20.30
N THR A 64 2.11 14.96 19.39
CA THR A 64 0.94 15.69 18.91
C THR A 64 0.67 15.46 17.43
N ALA A 65 1.65 14.98 16.66
CA ALA A 65 1.48 14.51 15.30
C ALA A 65 2.56 13.48 14.96
N VAL A 66 2.23 12.55 14.06
CA VAL A 66 3.14 11.49 13.61
C VAL A 66 3.01 11.34 12.10
N ALA A 67 4.15 11.21 11.42
CA ALA A 67 4.21 10.87 10.00
C ALA A 67 5.16 9.70 9.77
N VAL A 68 4.79 8.83 8.85
CA VAL A 68 5.70 7.91 8.19
C VAL A 68 6.01 8.42 6.79
N VAL A 69 7.27 8.38 6.40
CA VAL A 69 7.73 8.75 5.06
C VAL A 69 8.39 7.52 4.44
N THR A 70 7.96 7.10 3.26
CA THR A 70 8.42 5.89 2.59
C THR A 70 8.83 6.15 1.14
N ASP A 71 9.80 5.38 0.65
CA ASP A 71 10.12 5.22 -0.78
C ASP A 71 10.25 3.73 -1.04
N ILE A 72 9.10 3.05 -1.13
CA ILE A 72 9.01 1.58 -1.15
C ILE A 72 9.67 1.02 -2.42
N LEU A 73 9.46 1.69 -3.55
CA LEU A 73 9.99 1.28 -4.85
C LEU A 73 11.42 1.78 -5.10
N GLN A 74 11.95 2.65 -4.24
CA GLN A 74 13.30 3.25 -4.35
C GLN A 74 13.53 3.96 -5.70
N ASN A 75 12.47 4.53 -6.26
CA ASN A 75 12.49 5.22 -7.55
C ASN A 75 12.28 6.74 -7.39
N GLY A 76 12.30 7.25 -6.15
CA GLY A 76 12.16 8.67 -5.83
C GLY A 76 10.72 9.16 -5.76
N HIS A 77 9.73 8.27 -5.83
CA HIS A 77 8.34 8.56 -5.50
C HIS A 77 8.12 8.35 -4.00
N ILE A 78 8.04 9.46 -3.27
CA ILE A 78 7.88 9.42 -1.82
C ILE A 78 6.40 9.36 -1.46
N GLU A 79 6.06 8.48 -0.53
CA GLU A 79 4.73 8.42 0.09
C GLU A 79 4.80 8.87 1.55
N VAL A 80 3.79 9.62 1.99
CA VAL A 80 3.71 10.16 3.34
C VAL A 80 2.36 9.84 3.95
N GLY A 81 2.37 9.02 4.97
CA GLY A 81 1.22 8.78 5.82
C GLY A 81 1.31 9.60 7.10
N PHE A 82 0.27 10.34 7.51
CA PHE A 82 0.34 11.10 8.75
C PHE A 82 -1.00 11.23 9.47
N GLY A 83 -0.92 11.53 10.77
CA GLY A 83 -2.06 11.92 11.59
C GLY A 83 -1.66 13.00 12.59
N CYS A 84 -2.63 13.80 13.03
CA CYS A 84 -2.37 14.87 13.99
C CYS A 84 -3.53 15.11 14.97
N GLU A 85 -3.21 15.56 16.18
CA GLU A 85 -4.22 15.91 17.19
C GLU A 85 -4.99 17.19 16.81
N ASN A 86 -4.32 18.13 16.15
CA ASN A 86 -4.86 19.43 15.76
C ASN A 86 -4.06 20.05 14.59
N ALA A 87 -4.65 21.08 13.97
CA ALA A 87 -4.09 21.77 12.81
C ALA A 87 -2.68 22.33 13.05
N GLU A 88 -2.44 22.91 14.23
CA GLU A 88 -1.15 23.52 14.56
C GLU A 88 -0.02 22.48 14.64
N ALA A 89 -0.30 21.29 15.19
CA ALA A 89 0.64 20.17 15.22
C ALA A 89 0.85 19.58 13.83
N GLY A 90 -0.22 19.43 13.04
CA GLY A 90 -0.17 18.91 11.68
C GLY A 90 0.64 19.81 10.74
N SER A 91 0.38 21.12 10.72
CA SER A 91 1.17 22.09 9.95
C SER A 91 2.66 22.03 10.30
N PHE A 92 2.98 22.02 11.61
CA PHE A 92 4.37 21.96 12.07
C PHE A 92 5.09 20.69 11.60
N LEU A 93 4.40 19.55 11.59
CA LEU A 93 4.95 18.28 11.10
C LEU A 93 5.12 18.27 9.57
N ILE A 94 4.10 18.70 8.82
CA ILE A 94 4.14 18.71 7.35
C ILE A 94 5.23 19.67 6.85
N GLU A 95 5.38 20.84 7.45
CA GLU A 95 6.48 21.77 7.13
C GLU A 95 7.85 21.11 7.31
N ALA A 96 8.03 20.31 8.37
CA ALA A 96 9.26 19.57 8.61
C ALA A 96 9.49 18.47 7.57
N VAL A 97 8.45 17.69 7.22
CA VAL A 97 8.52 16.68 6.15
C VAL A 97 8.91 17.35 4.83
N LEU A 98 8.20 18.40 4.41
CA LEU A 98 8.46 19.07 3.14
C LEU A 98 9.84 19.71 3.10
N SER A 99 10.27 20.39 4.16
CA SER A 99 11.60 21.00 4.23
C SER A 99 12.72 19.97 4.10
N GLN A 100 12.53 18.80 4.71
CA GLN A 100 13.50 17.72 4.66
C GLN A 100 13.50 17.02 3.30
N TYR A 101 12.35 16.68 2.73
CA TYR A 101 12.31 15.80 1.57
C TYR A 101 12.32 16.55 0.24
N LEU A 102 11.75 17.75 0.14
CA LEU A 102 11.88 18.56 -1.09
C LEU A 102 13.35 18.97 -1.35
N SER A 103 14.17 19.12 -0.31
CA SER A 103 15.60 19.42 -0.49
C SER A 103 16.38 18.30 -1.19
N HIS A 104 15.85 17.07 -1.17
CA HIS A 104 16.46 15.90 -1.82
C HIS A 104 15.96 15.70 -3.25
N LYS A 105 15.10 16.59 -3.77
CA LYS A 105 14.55 16.56 -5.15
C LYS A 105 13.93 15.20 -5.53
N PRO A 106 12.90 14.73 -4.81
CA PRO A 106 12.18 13.53 -5.19
C PRO A 106 11.50 13.72 -6.55
N LYS A 107 11.10 12.62 -7.21
CA LYS A 107 10.25 12.68 -8.39
C LYS A 107 8.84 13.15 -8.03
N SER A 108 8.33 12.76 -6.85
CA SER A 108 7.08 13.26 -6.29
C SER A 108 6.98 13.04 -4.79
N ILE A 109 6.07 13.76 -4.14
CA ILE A 109 5.60 13.45 -2.78
C ILE A 109 4.09 13.27 -2.84
N SER A 110 3.62 12.07 -2.52
CA SER A 110 2.20 11.76 -2.37
C SER A 110 1.88 11.53 -0.90
N PHE A 111 0.77 12.08 -0.43
CA PHE A 111 0.26 11.90 0.92
C PHE A 111 -0.94 10.97 0.88
N VAL A 112 -0.97 10.01 1.81
CA VAL A 112 -2.04 9.02 1.93
C VAL A 112 -2.82 9.31 3.20
N LEU A 113 -4.15 9.46 3.08
CA LEU A 113 -5.04 9.81 4.17
C LEU A 113 -6.27 8.91 4.17
N ASP A 114 -6.80 8.53 5.34
CA ASP A 114 -8.17 8.02 5.42
C ASP A 114 -9.10 9.11 4.89
N GLN A 115 -10.06 8.76 4.05
CA GLN A 115 -11.02 9.70 3.48
C GLN A 115 -11.81 10.50 4.55
N LYS A 116 -11.93 9.98 5.77
CA LYS A 116 -12.55 10.64 6.94
C LYS A 116 -11.63 11.66 7.62
N ALA A 117 -10.34 11.70 7.28
CA ALA A 117 -9.33 12.60 7.86
C ALA A 117 -9.44 14.03 7.31
N VAL A 118 -10.56 14.71 7.62
CA VAL A 118 -10.89 16.05 7.11
C VAL A 118 -9.84 17.09 7.50
N LEU A 119 -9.28 17.00 8.71
CA LEU A 119 -8.26 17.93 9.18
C LEU A 119 -6.99 17.81 8.36
N GLU A 120 -6.49 16.59 8.18
CA GLU A 120 -5.30 16.29 7.40
C GLU A 120 -5.47 16.76 5.95
N LYS A 121 -6.65 16.50 5.36
CA LYS A 121 -7.01 16.99 4.03
C LYS A 121 -6.94 18.52 3.94
N GLU A 122 -7.56 19.25 4.88
CA GLU A 122 -7.53 20.71 4.88
C GLU A 122 -6.10 21.27 5.00
N LEU A 123 -5.25 20.63 5.80
CA LEU A 123 -3.83 21.00 5.92
C LEU A 123 -3.08 20.84 4.59
N LEU A 124 -3.27 19.72 3.89
CA LEU A 124 -2.61 19.46 2.61
C LEU A 124 -3.03 20.43 1.51
N LEU A 125 -4.30 20.85 1.48
CA LEU A 125 -4.75 21.83 0.49
C LEU A 125 -4.04 23.19 0.67
N HIS A 126 -3.62 23.54 1.89
CA HIS A 126 -2.84 24.75 2.16
C HIS A 126 -1.35 24.64 1.79
N THR A 127 -0.82 23.44 1.56
CA THR A 127 0.58 23.26 1.11
C THR A 127 0.73 23.31 -0.41
N GLY A 128 -0.38 23.41 -1.14
CA GLY A 128 -0.41 23.30 -2.60
C GLY A 128 -0.53 21.87 -3.11
N ALA A 129 -0.77 20.89 -2.23
CA ALA A 129 -1.10 19.53 -2.65
C ALA A 129 -2.45 19.50 -3.38
N HIS A 130 -2.54 18.67 -4.40
CA HIS A 130 -3.78 18.45 -5.15
C HIS A 130 -4.20 16.99 -5.06
N TYR A 131 -5.52 16.74 -5.10
CA TYR A 131 -6.04 15.39 -5.14
C TYR A 131 -5.54 14.63 -6.38
N GLN A 132 -5.11 13.39 -6.19
CA GLN A 132 -4.62 12.52 -7.25
C GLN A 132 -5.64 11.42 -7.58
N MET A 133 -5.99 10.61 -6.59
CA MET A 133 -6.82 9.40 -6.73
C MET A 133 -7.25 8.89 -5.35
N SER A 134 -8.11 7.87 -5.33
CA SER A 134 -8.49 7.17 -4.10
C SER A 134 -8.35 5.66 -4.28
N GLU A 135 -7.90 4.97 -3.23
CA GLU A 135 -7.85 3.52 -3.18
C GLU A 135 -8.81 2.96 -2.14
N ALA A 136 -9.51 1.89 -2.50
CA ALA A 136 -10.29 1.08 -1.58
C ALA A 136 -9.45 -0.10 -1.10
N GLN A 137 -9.26 -0.19 0.21
CA GLN A 137 -8.84 -1.44 0.84
C GLN A 137 -10.05 -2.35 0.95
N MET A 138 -9.94 -3.54 0.36
CA MET A 138 -10.99 -4.55 0.37
C MET A 138 -10.56 -5.78 1.17
N LYS A 139 -11.54 -6.45 1.77
CA LYS A 139 -11.35 -7.67 2.57
C LYS A 139 -12.32 -8.78 2.13
N LEU A 140 -11.82 -10.00 2.12
CA LEU A 140 -12.61 -11.23 2.01
C LEU A 140 -12.42 -12.08 3.28
N GLU A 141 -13.51 -12.52 3.93
CA GLU A 141 -13.46 -13.36 5.15
C GLU A 141 -13.90 -14.82 4.95
N ASN A 142 -14.71 -15.11 3.92
CA ASN A 142 -15.35 -16.42 3.77
C ASN A 142 -14.82 -17.18 2.56
N ILE A 143 -13.50 -17.34 2.48
CA ILE A 143 -12.81 -17.98 1.33
C ILE A 143 -13.33 -19.41 1.08
N ALA A 144 -13.71 -20.12 2.15
CA ALA A 144 -14.20 -21.50 2.07
C ALA A 144 -15.47 -21.68 1.22
N LEU A 145 -16.19 -20.58 0.92
CA LEU A 145 -17.38 -20.61 0.04
C LEU A 145 -17.01 -20.62 -1.46
N LEU A 146 -15.75 -20.37 -1.81
CA LEU A 146 -15.31 -20.33 -3.21
C LEU A 146 -15.15 -21.73 -3.79
N SER A 147 -15.71 -21.92 -4.99
CA SER A 147 -15.54 -23.16 -5.77
C SER A 147 -14.11 -23.31 -6.28
N ALA A 148 -13.65 -24.55 -6.44
CA ALA A 148 -12.34 -24.84 -7.00
C ALA A 148 -12.26 -24.44 -8.48
N VAL A 149 -11.06 -24.09 -8.94
CA VAL A 149 -10.78 -23.70 -10.33
C VAL A 149 -9.58 -24.47 -10.85
N ASP A 150 -9.80 -25.29 -11.88
CA ASP A 150 -8.79 -26.19 -12.44
C ASP A 150 -8.09 -25.65 -13.70
N GLU A 151 -8.79 -24.85 -14.52
CA GLU A 151 -8.30 -24.43 -15.84
C GLU A 151 -7.09 -23.49 -15.78
N ILE A 152 -7.06 -22.58 -14.80
CA ILE A 152 -5.96 -21.64 -14.61
C ILE A 152 -4.85 -22.26 -13.76
N LYS A 153 -3.60 -22.06 -14.18
CA LYS A 153 -2.42 -22.45 -13.41
C LYS A 153 -1.67 -21.22 -12.93
N LEU A 154 -1.30 -21.24 -11.64
CA LEU A 154 -0.37 -20.28 -11.05
C LEU A 154 1.00 -20.96 -10.97
N HIS A 155 2.00 -20.36 -11.59
CA HIS A 155 3.38 -20.85 -11.56
C HIS A 155 4.24 -19.80 -10.87
N ALA A 156 5.03 -20.20 -9.87
CA ALA A 156 5.95 -19.27 -9.23
C ALA A 156 6.86 -18.65 -10.30
N TYR A 157 7.09 -17.34 -10.18
CA TYR A 157 7.93 -16.57 -11.08
C TYR A 157 9.28 -17.26 -11.27
N GLN A 158 9.78 -17.23 -12.50
CA GLN A 158 11.12 -17.67 -12.87
C GLN A 158 11.79 -16.54 -13.64
N GLU A 159 13.11 -16.44 -13.56
CA GLU A 159 13.84 -15.37 -14.24
C GLU A 159 13.65 -15.39 -15.76
N THR A 160 13.40 -16.56 -16.35
CA THR A 160 13.07 -16.70 -17.77
C THR A 160 11.75 -16.05 -18.17
N ASP A 161 10.88 -15.75 -17.21
CA ASP A 161 9.58 -15.11 -17.42
C ASP A 161 9.67 -13.57 -17.36
N TYR A 162 10.83 -12.98 -16.99
CA TYR A 162 11.03 -11.55 -16.73
C TYR A 162 10.40 -10.63 -17.78
N TYR A 163 10.82 -10.73 -19.06
CA TYR A 163 10.34 -9.83 -20.11
C TYR A 163 8.85 -9.99 -20.44
N HIS A 164 8.27 -11.17 -20.22
CA HIS A 164 6.83 -11.37 -20.37
C HIS A 164 6.06 -10.69 -19.25
N VAL A 165 6.53 -10.84 -18.02
CA VAL A 165 5.95 -10.21 -16.83
C VAL A 165 6.07 -8.69 -16.90
N LEU A 166 7.24 -8.18 -17.26
CA LEU A 166 7.50 -6.75 -17.48
C LEU A 166 6.50 -6.16 -18.49
N SER A 167 6.34 -6.81 -19.65
CA SER A 167 5.39 -6.42 -20.68
C SER A 167 3.93 -6.45 -20.19
N ILE A 168 3.55 -7.43 -19.36
CA ILE A 168 2.21 -7.52 -18.77
C ILE A 168 1.95 -6.34 -17.84
N LEU A 169 2.85 -6.05 -16.91
CA LEU A 169 2.69 -4.96 -15.94
C LEU A 169 2.58 -3.61 -16.66
N MET A 170 3.52 -3.30 -17.56
CA MET A 170 3.51 -2.07 -18.36
C MET A 170 2.21 -1.89 -19.14
N LYS A 171 1.74 -2.94 -19.82
CA LYS A 171 0.51 -2.85 -20.64
C LYS A 171 -0.77 -2.82 -19.82
N SER A 172 -0.76 -3.39 -18.61
CA SER A 172 -1.96 -3.52 -17.78
C SER A 172 -2.16 -2.32 -16.86
N PHE A 173 -1.08 -1.77 -16.33
CA PHE A 173 -1.11 -0.63 -15.40
C PHE A 173 -0.70 0.69 -16.04
N GLY A 174 -0.13 0.66 -17.26
CA GLY A 174 0.38 1.87 -17.91
C GLY A 174 1.76 2.31 -17.38
N ASP A 175 2.42 1.44 -16.60
CA ASP A 175 3.71 1.69 -15.98
C ASP A 175 4.83 1.90 -17.01
N THR A 176 5.82 2.69 -16.60
CA THR A 176 7.11 2.72 -17.30
C THR A 176 7.86 1.39 -17.11
N GLU A 177 8.92 1.16 -17.89
CA GLU A 177 9.79 0.00 -17.69
C GLU A 177 10.45 0.01 -16.30
N GLU A 178 10.84 1.20 -15.81
CA GLU A 178 11.45 1.40 -14.49
C GLU A 178 10.47 0.99 -13.38
N ASP A 179 9.23 1.46 -13.44
CA ASP A 179 8.21 1.18 -12.42
C ASP A 179 7.79 -0.30 -12.43
N ALA A 180 7.58 -0.86 -13.63
CA ALA A 180 7.26 -2.29 -13.77
C ALA A 180 8.40 -3.18 -13.25
N ALA A 181 9.66 -2.82 -13.52
CA ALA A 181 10.82 -3.53 -12.99
C ALA A 181 10.91 -3.42 -11.46
N ALA A 182 10.61 -2.24 -10.90
CA ALA A 182 10.56 -2.03 -9.46
C ALA A 182 9.47 -2.90 -8.79
N VAL A 183 8.30 -3.05 -9.40
CA VAL A 183 7.24 -3.97 -8.93
C VAL A 183 7.72 -5.41 -8.92
N ILE A 184 8.43 -5.87 -9.96
CA ILE A 184 9.01 -7.23 -10.00
C ILE A 184 10.01 -7.39 -8.88
N HIS A 185 10.95 -6.45 -8.73
CA HIS A 185 11.98 -6.50 -7.69
C HIS A 185 11.36 -6.56 -6.28
N LEU A 186 10.43 -5.65 -5.97
CA LEU A 186 9.71 -5.64 -4.69
C LEU A 186 8.97 -6.96 -4.44
N SER A 187 8.42 -7.57 -5.49
CA SER A 187 7.69 -8.83 -5.38
C SER A 187 8.60 -10.04 -5.06
N LEU A 188 9.91 -9.90 -5.26
CA LEU A 188 10.91 -10.95 -5.02
C LEU A 188 11.80 -10.68 -3.80
N ASP A 189 11.76 -9.47 -3.24
CA ASP A 189 12.68 -9.02 -2.18
C ASP A 189 12.33 -9.56 -0.77
N ASP A 190 11.09 -10.02 -0.56
CA ASP A 190 10.63 -10.53 0.74
C ASP A 190 10.24 -12.02 0.65
N PRO A 191 10.78 -12.92 1.51
CA PRO A 191 10.43 -14.33 1.52
C PRO A 191 8.95 -14.61 1.86
N LYS A 192 8.22 -13.66 2.43
CA LYS A 192 6.76 -13.75 2.64
C LYS A 192 5.99 -13.53 1.35
N ARG A 193 6.62 -12.99 0.30
CA ARG A 193 6.02 -12.77 -1.00
C ARG A 193 6.24 -13.98 -1.90
N THR A 194 5.25 -14.30 -2.71
CA THR A 194 5.44 -15.21 -3.83
C THR A 194 4.75 -14.64 -5.04
N PHE A 195 5.57 -14.26 -6.01
CA PHE A 195 5.09 -13.75 -7.27
C PHE A 195 4.78 -14.91 -8.21
N TYR A 196 3.57 -14.95 -8.76
CA TYR A 196 3.12 -15.99 -9.67
C TYR A 196 2.83 -15.41 -11.06
N THR A 197 3.17 -16.19 -12.08
CA THR A 197 2.62 -16.03 -13.43
C THR A 197 1.30 -16.79 -13.54
N ILE A 198 0.32 -16.15 -14.19
CA ILE A 198 -0.97 -16.74 -14.53
C ILE A 198 -0.84 -17.34 -15.92
N ARG A 199 -1.10 -18.65 -16.05
CA ARG A 199 -0.99 -19.36 -17.33
C ARG A 199 -2.34 -19.88 -17.80
N ALA A 200 -2.68 -19.55 -19.04
CA ALA A 200 -3.84 -20.07 -19.78
C ALA A 200 -3.36 -20.71 -21.08
N SER A 201 -3.79 -21.94 -21.36
CA SER A 201 -3.37 -22.70 -22.55
C SER A 201 -1.84 -22.79 -22.75
N GLY A 202 -1.07 -22.81 -21.65
CA GLY A 202 0.39 -22.88 -21.66
C GLY A 202 1.12 -21.54 -21.83
N VAL A 203 0.40 -20.45 -22.10
CA VAL A 203 0.96 -19.09 -22.29
C VAL A 203 0.87 -18.30 -20.98
N ILE A 204 1.85 -17.45 -20.70
CA ILE A 204 1.79 -16.48 -19.60
C ILE A 204 0.88 -15.32 -20.03
N VAL A 205 -0.22 -15.14 -19.31
CA VAL A 205 -1.27 -14.17 -19.65
C VAL A 205 -1.49 -13.13 -18.56
N GLY A 206 -0.83 -13.27 -17.42
CA GLY A 206 -0.99 -12.37 -16.30
C GLY A 206 -0.03 -12.65 -15.15
N THR A 207 -0.18 -11.87 -14.08
CA THR A 207 0.57 -11.98 -12.83
C THR A 207 -0.36 -11.90 -11.63
N ILE A 208 0.09 -12.42 -10.49
CA ILE A 208 -0.52 -12.21 -9.18
C ILE A 208 0.55 -12.42 -8.11
N ASN A 209 0.63 -11.54 -7.12
CA ASN A 209 1.56 -11.66 -6.00
C ASN A 209 0.81 -11.93 -4.71
N LEU A 210 1.27 -12.91 -3.93
CA LEU A 210 0.69 -13.26 -2.63
C LEU A 210 1.66 -12.88 -1.52
N ILE A 211 1.17 -12.13 -0.53
CA ILE A 211 1.93 -11.73 0.65
C ILE A 211 1.40 -12.50 1.86
N ARG A 212 2.28 -13.25 2.52
CA ARG A 212 1.98 -14.10 3.69
C ARG A 212 2.47 -13.45 4.98
N ALA A 213 1.77 -12.42 5.41
CA ALA A 213 1.99 -11.76 6.70
C ALA A 213 0.98 -12.26 7.75
N GLU A 214 0.79 -11.51 8.85
CA GLU A 214 -0.31 -11.79 9.79
C GLU A 214 -1.68 -11.71 9.10
N GLN A 215 -1.80 -10.79 8.14
CA GLN A 215 -2.91 -10.68 7.22
C GLN A 215 -2.40 -10.98 5.81
N ALA A 216 -3.02 -11.94 5.12
CA ALA A 216 -2.63 -12.24 3.75
C ALA A 216 -3.12 -11.15 2.80
N MET A 217 -2.29 -10.81 1.80
CA MET A 217 -2.65 -9.83 0.77
C MET A 217 -2.44 -10.38 -0.63
N VAL A 218 -3.29 -9.93 -1.55
CA VAL A 218 -3.09 -10.08 -2.99
C VAL A 218 -2.69 -8.72 -3.56
N THR A 219 -1.59 -8.69 -4.31
CA THR A 219 -1.11 -7.50 -5.01
C THR A 219 -0.70 -7.85 -6.44
N ALA A 220 -0.44 -6.84 -7.28
CA ALA A 220 0.06 -7.01 -8.66
C ALA A 220 -0.74 -8.03 -9.50
N LEU A 221 -2.07 -8.07 -9.31
CA LEU A 221 -2.96 -8.85 -10.16
C LEU A 221 -3.16 -8.12 -11.48
N ALA A 222 -2.53 -8.63 -12.54
CA ALA A 222 -2.61 -8.06 -13.88
C ALA A 222 -2.94 -9.16 -14.89
N ILE A 223 -3.81 -8.87 -15.86
CA ILE A 223 -4.07 -9.73 -17.01
C ILE A 223 -3.74 -8.92 -18.26
N HIS A 224 -2.90 -9.49 -19.14
CA HIS A 224 -2.54 -8.86 -20.41
C HIS A 224 -3.81 -8.42 -21.17
N PRO A 225 -3.87 -7.20 -21.74
CA PRO A 225 -5.08 -6.66 -22.34
C PRO A 225 -5.79 -7.58 -23.34
N GLU A 226 -5.04 -8.32 -24.16
CA GLU A 226 -5.58 -9.29 -25.14
C GLU A 226 -6.28 -10.52 -24.52
N TRP A 227 -6.05 -10.76 -23.23
CA TRP A 227 -6.59 -11.89 -22.47
C TRP A 227 -7.62 -11.46 -21.42
N GLN A 228 -7.95 -10.17 -21.35
CA GLN A 228 -8.97 -9.65 -20.46
C GLN A 228 -10.38 -10.05 -20.92
N HIS A 229 -11.37 -9.83 -20.04
CA HIS A 229 -12.80 -10.08 -20.32
C HIS A 229 -13.18 -11.56 -20.57
N GLN A 230 -12.28 -12.51 -20.26
CA GLN A 230 -12.49 -13.95 -20.38
C GLN A 230 -12.64 -14.68 -19.03
N GLY A 231 -12.77 -13.93 -17.93
CA GLY A 231 -12.86 -14.49 -16.57
C GLY A 231 -11.53 -14.97 -15.97
N ILE A 232 -10.41 -14.86 -16.70
CA ILE A 232 -9.08 -15.32 -16.26
C ILE A 232 -8.66 -14.68 -14.92
N GLY A 233 -8.84 -13.37 -14.76
CA GLY A 233 -8.51 -12.66 -13.51
C GLY A 233 -9.28 -13.18 -12.30
N SER A 234 -10.61 -13.34 -12.42
CA SER A 234 -11.45 -13.90 -11.35
C SER A 234 -11.06 -15.34 -11.00
N GLN A 235 -10.73 -16.15 -12.01
CA GLN A 235 -10.29 -17.53 -11.84
C GLN A 235 -8.92 -17.61 -11.14
N ALA A 236 -7.96 -16.80 -11.57
CA ALA A 236 -6.63 -16.72 -10.96
C ALA A 236 -6.70 -16.25 -9.51
N LEU A 237 -7.51 -15.21 -9.23
CA LEU A 237 -7.75 -14.71 -7.89
C LEU A 237 -8.36 -15.80 -7.01
N THR A 238 -9.43 -16.46 -7.47
CA THR A 238 -10.07 -17.56 -6.73
C THR A 238 -9.08 -18.67 -6.39
N LYS A 239 -8.21 -19.04 -7.34
CA LYS A 239 -7.18 -20.04 -7.11
C LYS A 239 -6.16 -19.62 -6.06
N ALA A 240 -5.67 -18.38 -6.14
CA ALA A 240 -4.76 -17.82 -5.14
C ALA A 240 -5.37 -17.77 -3.74
N LEU A 241 -6.64 -17.36 -3.63
CA LEU A 241 -7.35 -17.32 -2.35
C LEU A 241 -7.47 -18.72 -1.73
N ARG A 242 -7.76 -19.74 -2.54
CA ARG A 242 -7.80 -21.14 -2.07
C ARG A 242 -6.43 -21.63 -1.59
N MET A 243 -5.34 -21.25 -2.26
CA MET A 243 -3.98 -21.55 -1.78
C MET A 243 -3.73 -20.93 -0.40
N LEU A 244 -4.09 -19.66 -0.21
CA LEU A 244 -3.99 -18.99 1.09
C LEU A 244 -4.87 -19.66 2.17
N LEU A 245 -6.08 -20.11 1.80
CA LEU A 245 -6.95 -20.86 2.71
C LEU A 245 -6.35 -22.20 3.13
N GLU A 246 -5.73 -22.95 2.20
CA GLU A 246 -5.04 -24.21 2.48
C GLU A 246 -3.83 -24.01 3.42
N GLU A 247 -3.25 -22.81 3.41
CA GLU A 247 -2.17 -22.39 4.31
C GLU A 247 -2.69 -21.87 5.68
N GLY A 248 -4.02 -21.82 5.88
CA GLY A 248 -4.66 -21.44 7.13
C GLY A 248 -5.14 -19.99 7.21
N TYR A 249 -4.99 -19.19 6.14
CA TYR A 249 -5.53 -17.83 6.11
C TYR A 249 -7.04 -17.86 5.94
N THR A 250 -7.76 -17.24 6.89
CA THR A 250 -9.21 -17.11 6.83
C THR A 250 -9.66 -15.81 6.20
N SER A 251 -8.78 -14.81 6.11
CA SER A 251 -9.09 -13.56 5.43
C SER A 251 -7.94 -13.07 4.55
N VAL A 252 -8.30 -12.38 3.47
CA VAL A 252 -7.36 -11.83 2.49
C VAL A 252 -7.74 -10.38 2.18
N TYR A 253 -6.73 -9.54 2.05
CA TYR A 253 -6.86 -8.13 1.72
C TYR A 253 -6.28 -7.82 0.35
N LEU A 254 -6.73 -6.72 -0.24
CA LEU A 254 -6.13 -6.09 -1.41
C LEU A 254 -6.49 -4.62 -1.39
N ASP A 255 -5.70 -3.83 -2.10
CA ASP A 255 -5.97 -2.41 -2.35
C ASP A 255 -6.20 -2.21 -3.85
N VAL A 256 -7.13 -1.33 -4.21
CA VAL A 256 -7.51 -1.07 -5.61
C VAL A 256 -7.98 0.37 -5.78
N GLU A 257 -7.55 1.01 -6.87
CA GLU A 257 -8.05 2.34 -7.25
C GLU A 257 -9.58 2.32 -7.44
N ILE A 258 -10.28 3.30 -6.90
CA ILE A 258 -11.75 3.37 -6.99
C ILE A 258 -12.21 3.57 -8.44
N GLU A 259 -11.41 4.27 -9.25
CA GLU A 259 -11.64 4.48 -10.66
C GLU A 259 -11.46 3.20 -11.50
N ASN A 260 -10.85 2.15 -10.94
CA ASN A 260 -10.66 0.87 -11.61
C ASN A 260 -11.91 -0.02 -11.47
N GLU A 261 -13.01 0.43 -12.08
CA GLU A 261 -14.31 -0.27 -12.07
C GLU A 261 -14.21 -1.75 -12.49
N LYS A 262 -13.29 -2.05 -13.43
CA LYS A 262 -13.06 -3.42 -13.90
C LYS A 262 -12.50 -4.32 -12.79
N ALA A 263 -11.51 -3.85 -12.05
CA ALA A 263 -10.90 -4.60 -10.96
C ALA A 263 -11.86 -4.71 -9.77
N LEU A 264 -12.50 -3.60 -9.37
CA LEU A 264 -13.54 -3.60 -8.33
C LEU A 264 -14.61 -4.66 -8.62
N HIS A 265 -15.14 -4.67 -9.84
CA HIS A 265 -16.17 -5.63 -10.21
C HIS A 265 -15.68 -7.09 -10.17
N VAL A 266 -14.40 -7.35 -10.43
CA VAL A 266 -13.79 -8.69 -10.24
C VAL A 266 -13.76 -9.05 -8.76
N TYR A 267 -13.33 -8.13 -7.89
CA TYR A 267 -13.20 -8.37 -6.45
C TYR A 267 -14.55 -8.56 -5.77
N GLU A 268 -15.51 -7.68 -6.05
CA GLU A 268 -16.88 -7.77 -5.54
C GLU A 268 -17.57 -9.08 -5.95
N ARG A 269 -17.39 -9.54 -7.20
CA ARG A 269 -17.93 -10.82 -7.67
C ARG A 269 -17.36 -12.02 -6.91
N VAL A 270 -16.12 -11.94 -6.46
CA VAL A 270 -15.48 -12.97 -5.63
C VAL A 270 -15.93 -12.86 -4.16
N GLY A 271 -16.56 -11.74 -3.77
CA GLY A 271 -17.12 -11.52 -2.44
C GLY A 271 -16.27 -10.62 -1.55
N PHE A 272 -15.28 -9.91 -2.11
CA PHE A 272 -14.58 -8.86 -1.38
C PHE A 272 -15.54 -7.71 -1.05
N GLN A 273 -15.32 -7.09 0.10
CA GLN A 273 -16.06 -5.92 0.56
C GLN A 273 -15.09 -4.79 0.84
N VAL A 274 -15.49 -3.56 0.51
CA VAL A 274 -14.72 -2.36 0.87
C VAL A 274 -14.71 -2.22 2.39
N LEU A 275 -13.51 -2.08 2.95
CA LEU A 275 -13.29 -1.88 4.38
C LEU A 275 -12.95 -0.42 4.69
N HIS A 276 -11.97 0.13 3.96
CA HIS A 276 -11.50 1.51 4.10
C HIS A 276 -11.27 2.13 2.72
N VAL A 277 -11.32 3.46 2.67
CA VAL A 277 -10.97 4.25 1.49
C VAL A 277 -9.92 5.27 1.89
N PHE A 278 -8.85 5.32 1.11
CA PHE A 278 -7.74 6.24 1.30
C PHE A 278 -7.67 7.21 0.12
N ASP A 279 -7.53 8.50 0.42
CA ASP A 279 -7.32 9.54 -0.59
C ASP A 279 -5.82 9.83 -0.70
N PHE A 280 -5.36 9.98 -1.95
CA PHE A 280 -3.99 10.35 -2.27
C PHE A 280 -3.94 11.82 -2.73
N TYR A 281 -3.05 12.60 -2.13
CA TYR A 281 -2.80 14.00 -2.49
C TYR A 281 -1.34 14.19 -2.88
N ARG A 282 -1.09 14.84 -4.01
CA ARG A 282 0.24 14.93 -4.59
C ARG A 282 0.80 16.34 -4.56
N ILE A 283 2.09 16.45 -4.32
CA ILE A 283 2.92 17.63 -4.55
C ILE A 283 3.99 17.25 -5.58
N ASP A 284 4.03 17.98 -6.69
CA ASP A 284 5.11 17.89 -7.66
C ASP A 284 6.23 18.85 -7.27
N PRO A 285 7.45 18.36 -7.00
CA PRO A 285 8.60 19.21 -6.69
C PRO A 285 8.91 20.13 -7.88
N SER A 286 9.01 21.43 -7.62
CA SER A 286 9.38 22.46 -8.61
C SER A 286 10.84 22.38 -9.04
#